data_AF-A0A524G8T3-F1
#
_entry.id   AF-A0A524G8T3-F1
#
_cell.length_a   1.000
_cell.length_b   1.000
_cell.length_c   1.000
_cell.angle_alpha   90.00
_cell.angle_beta   90.00
_cell.angle_gamma   90.00
#
_symmetry.space_group_name_H-M   'P 1'
#
loop_
_entity.id
_entity.type
_entity.pdbx_description
1 polymer ?
#
loop_
_entity_poly.entity_id
_entity_poly.type
_entity_poly.pdbx_seq_one_letter_code
_entity_poly.pdbx_strand_id
1 'polypeptide(L)'
;MRARSLGYSAYMILSIMASLTIAAIPAIILFAYVVQNTTTFLNSLGWPFVNIYELARPHLTTLFHPFIVDYFWLFVLFVPLGLTCYGVFLGTLLGMFKLSRRGIPFLEDGYYEAESESWLLYEFFEVYYVLFPYFAGFFSVFLDTKPRHQAFGAKIGKNTIIGNGRLFNPERTIIGDNCFFGYDAILSGHVYEGRRLYLKTVRLGNNVTVGANAVVLPGVDIGDDVIIGANTVVPKDATIPPNTIWVHGKAIPRKPKSTIEALHQPIGGPTALEPDDAADTPAEGERL
;
A
#
# COMPACT_ATOMS: atom_id res chain seq x y z
N MET A 1 -2.56 -32.04 -15.08
CA MET A 1 -2.19 -31.52 -13.74
C MET A 1 -1.82 -32.68 -12.84
N ARG A 2 -0.63 -32.67 -12.23
CA ARG A 2 -0.20 -33.76 -11.33
C ARG A 2 -1.05 -33.70 -10.05
N ALA A 3 -1.53 -34.83 -9.52
CA ALA A 3 -2.40 -34.87 -8.33
C ALA A 3 -1.92 -34.03 -7.13
N ARG A 4 -0.61 -33.84 -6.99
CA ARG A 4 0.01 -32.96 -5.99
C ARG A 4 -0.37 -31.48 -6.15
N SER A 5 -0.40 -30.95 -7.39
CA SER A 5 -0.78 -29.55 -7.67
C SER A 5 -2.22 -29.22 -7.25
N LEU A 6 -3.14 -30.18 -7.38
CA LEU A 6 -4.52 -30.04 -6.88
C LEU A 6 -4.56 -29.99 -5.35
N GLY A 7 -3.79 -30.85 -4.67
CA GLY A 7 -3.73 -30.86 -3.21
C GLY A 7 -3.25 -29.53 -2.63
N TYR A 8 -2.23 -28.94 -3.24
CA TYR A 8 -1.70 -27.65 -2.79
C TYR A 8 -2.65 -26.47 -3.06
N SER A 9 -3.30 -26.45 -4.22
CA SER A 9 -4.29 -25.43 -4.55
C SER A 9 -5.49 -25.51 -3.59
N ALA A 10 -5.96 -26.73 -3.28
CA ALA A 10 -7.03 -26.94 -2.30
C ALA A 10 -6.64 -26.46 -0.90
N TYR A 11 -5.40 -26.75 -0.46
CA TYR A 11 -4.89 -26.26 0.83
C TYR A 11 -4.89 -24.72 0.89
N MET A 12 -4.35 -24.06 -0.16
CA MET A 12 -4.32 -22.60 -0.22
C MET A 12 -5.73 -22.00 -0.12
N ILE A 13 -6.67 -22.49 -0.93
CA ILE A 13 -8.07 -22.02 -0.93
C ILE A 13 -8.71 -22.19 0.45
N LEU A 14 -8.61 -23.39 1.03
CA LEU A 14 -9.16 -23.66 2.36
C LEU A 14 -8.53 -22.77 3.43
N SER A 15 -7.22 -22.53 3.36
CA SER A 15 -6.52 -21.66 4.31
C SER A 15 -7.01 -20.20 4.24
N ILE A 16 -7.26 -19.69 3.02
CA ILE A 16 -7.79 -18.35 2.79
C ILE A 16 -9.23 -18.26 3.27
N MET A 17 -10.08 -19.23 2.91
CA MET A 17 -11.48 -19.27 3.34
C MET A 17 -11.60 -19.32 4.86
N ALA A 18 -10.84 -20.19 5.52
CA ALA A 18 -10.81 -20.28 6.97
C ALA A 18 -10.37 -18.96 7.60
N SER A 19 -9.34 -18.33 7.05
CA SER A 19 -8.79 -17.08 7.60
C SER A 19 -9.73 -15.88 7.40
N LEU A 20 -10.36 -15.76 6.24
CA LEU A 20 -11.39 -14.75 5.99
C LEU A 20 -12.60 -14.97 6.90
N THR A 21 -13.02 -16.22 7.11
CA THR A 21 -14.15 -16.54 7.99
C THR A 21 -13.85 -16.16 9.43
N ILE A 22 -12.69 -16.57 9.94
CA ILE A 22 -12.25 -16.25 11.31
C ILE A 22 -12.08 -14.74 11.50
N ALA A 23 -11.56 -14.03 10.50
CA ALA A 23 -11.44 -12.58 10.54
C ALA A 23 -12.80 -11.85 10.51
N ALA A 24 -13.81 -12.43 9.84
CA ALA A 24 -15.15 -11.85 9.75
C ALA A 24 -15.97 -12.02 11.04
N ILE A 25 -15.77 -13.11 11.79
CA ILE A 25 -16.56 -13.42 13.00
C ILE A 25 -16.58 -12.27 14.02
N PRO A 26 -15.44 -11.66 14.43
CA PRO A 26 -15.44 -10.53 15.36
C PRO A 26 -16.24 -9.32 14.84
N ALA A 27 -16.14 -9.02 13.55
CA ALA A 27 -16.86 -7.91 12.92
C ALA A 27 -18.38 -8.18 12.88
N ILE A 28 -18.79 -9.41 12.58
CA ILE A 28 -20.20 -9.84 12.58
C ILE A 28 -20.78 -9.80 13.99
N ILE A 29 -20.05 -10.29 14.99
CA ILE A 29 -20.46 -10.26 16.40
C ILE A 29 -20.62 -8.81 16.86
N LEU A 30 -19.65 -7.93 16.56
CA LEU A 30 -19.72 -6.51 16.88
C LEU A 30 -20.93 -5.86 16.23
N PHE A 31 -21.16 -6.10 14.94
CA PHE A 31 -22.29 -5.56 14.21
C PHE A 31 -23.62 -6.01 14.83
N ALA A 32 -23.79 -7.32 15.07
CA ALA A 32 -24.98 -7.88 15.69
C ALA A 32 -25.22 -7.30 17.09
N TYR A 33 -24.15 -7.18 17.90
CA TYR A 33 -24.21 -6.59 19.23
C TYR A 33 -24.66 -5.14 19.18
N VAL A 34 -24.08 -4.31 18.30
CA VAL A 34 -24.47 -2.90 18.18
C VAL A 34 -25.91 -2.79 17.71
N VAL A 35 -26.32 -3.52 16.67
CA VAL A 35 -27.72 -3.49 16.17
C VAL A 35 -28.73 -3.84 17.27
N GLN A 36 -28.45 -4.85 18.09
CA GLN A 36 -29.33 -5.25 19.19
C GLN A 36 -29.37 -4.22 20.34
N ASN A 37 -28.30 -3.45 20.53
CA ASN A 37 -28.14 -2.56 21.68
C ASN A 37 -28.13 -1.06 21.33
N THR A 38 -28.32 -0.68 20.06
CA THR A 38 -28.14 0.71 19.57
C THR A 38 -28.98 1.70 20.38
N THR A 39 -30.26 1.41 20.57
CA THR A 39 -31.18 2.28 21.33
C THR A 39 -30.77 2.41 22.79
N THR A 40 -30.40 1.30 23.44
CA THR A 40 -29.93 1.30 24.83
C THR A 40 -28.62 2.09 25.00
N PHE A 41 -27.69 1.92 24.07
CA PHE A 41 -26.40 2.62 24.07
C PHE A 41 -26.57 4.12 23.88
N LEU A 42 -27.46 4.56 23.00
CA LEU A 42 -27.66 5.99 22.77
C LEU A 42 -28.44 6.65 23.89
N ASN A 43 -29.40 5.93 24.48
CA ASN A 43 -30.08 6.39 25.67
C ASN A 43 -29.12 6.55 26.87
N SER A 44 -28.03 5.78 26.94
CA SER A 44 -27.01 5.95 27.99
C SER A 44 -26.06 7.13 27.76
N LEU A 45 -25.89 7.58 26.51
CA LEU A 45 -25.08 8.77 26.18
C LEU A 45 -25.75 10.09 26.59
N GLY A 46 -27.08 10.10 26.74
CA GLY A 46 -27.83 11.25 27.28
C GLY A 46 -27.75 12.52 26.42
N TRP A 47 -27.55 13.67 27.07
CA TRP A 47 -27.48 14.99 26.41
C TRP A 47 -26.16 15.13 25.62
N PRO A 48 -26.16 15.69 24.38
CA PRO A 48 -27.29 16.35 23.71
C PRO A 48 -28.12 15.46 22.77
N PHE A 49 -27.62 14.27 22.42
CA PHE A 49 -28.13 13.47 21.31
C PHE A 49 -29.58 13.02 21.49
N VAL A 50 -29.91 12.46 22.67
CA VAL A 50 -31.26 11.93 22.93
C VAL A 50 -32.30 13.04 22.91
N ASN A 51 -32.00 14.19 23.52
CA ASN A 51 -32.95 15.31 23.62
C ASN A 51 -33.18 15.98 22.26
N ILE A 52 -32.13 16.12 21.44
CA ILE A 52 -32.26 16.67 20.08
C ILE A 52 -33.12 15.74 19.22
N TYR A 53 -32.89 14.43 19.32
CA TYR A 53 -33.65 13.46 18.54
C TYR A 53 -35.12 13.42 18.96
N GLU A 54 -35.43 13.39 20.26
CA GLU A 54 -36.83 13.43 20.73
C GLU A 54 -37.54 14.74 20.38
N LEU A 55 -36.82 15.87 20.35
CA LEU A 55 -37.37 17.14 19.84
C LEU A 55 -37.67 17.08 18.34
N ALA A 56 -36.81 16.41 17.55
CA ALA A 56 -36.96 16.29 16.10
C ALA A 56 -37.96 15.18 15.68
N ARG A 57 -38.16 14.16 16.52
CA ARG A 57 -38.94 12.95 16.21
C ARG A 57 -40.34 13.25 15.66
N PRO A 58 -41.17 14.15 16.22
CA PRO A 58 -42.50 14.45 15.69
C PRO A 58 -42.48 15.01 14.28
N HIS A 59 -41.44 15.76 13.92
CA HIS A 59 -41.26 16.28 12.57
C HIS A 59 -40.76 15.18 11.63
N LEU A 60 -39.81 14.35 12.08
CA LEU A 60 -39.29 13.24 11.30
C LEU A 60 -40.36 12.20 10.96
N THR A 61 -41.29 11.89 11.87
CA THR A 61 -42.39 10.94 11.61
C THR A 61 -43.40 11.44 10.58
N THR A 62 -43.50 12.76 10.37
CA THR A 62 -44.34 13.32 9.27
C THR A 62 -43.65 13.27 7.92
N LEU A 63 -42.32 13.26 7.90
CA LEU A 63 -41.50 13.33 6.68
C LEU A 63 -41.03 11.95 6.19
N PHE A 64 -40.82 11.01 7.12
CA PHE A 64 -40.22 9.71 6.83
C PHE A 64 -41.09 8.56 7.34
N HIS A 65 -40.97 7.40 6.69
CA HIS A 65 -41.64 6.18 7.11
C HIS A 65 -41.23 5.79 8.56
N PRO A 66 -42.15 5.29 9.42
CA PRO A 66 -41.86 4.99 10.83
C PRO A 66 -40.60 4.16 11.05
N PHE A 67 -40.36 3.16 10.20
CA PHE A 67 -39.13 2.36 10.19
C PHE A 67 -37.84 3.20 10.17
N ILE A 68 -37.75 4.24 9.33
CA ILE A 68 -36.55 5.08 9.23
C ILE A 68 -36.35 5.89 10.51
N VAL A 69 -37.45 6.34 11.12
CA VAL A 69 -37.42 7.10 12.36
C VAL A 69 -37.00 6.19 13.53
N ASP A 70 -37.63 5.02 13.67
CA ASP A 70 -37.32 4.08 14.76
C ASP A 70 -35.87 3.58 14.73
N TYR A 71 -35.28 3.45 13.54
CA TYR A 71 -33.88 3.06 13.34
C TYR A 71 -32.97 4.25 12.98
N PHE A 72 -33.40 5.50 13.21
CA PHE A 72 -32.69 6.72 12.80
C PHE A 72 -31.20 6.67 13.18
N TRP A 73 -30.93 6.33 14.44
CA TRP A 73 -29.56 6.28 14.92
C TRP A 73 -28.73 5.14 14.36
N LEU A 74 -29.36 4.00 14.05
CA LEU A 74 -28.67 2.93 13.35
C LEU A 74 -28.25 3.41 11.97
N PHE A 75 -29.07 4.19 11.26
CA PHE A 75 -28.68 4.80 9.98
C PHE A 75 -27.56 5.83 10.13
N VAL A 76 -27.62 6.70 11.15
CA VAL A 76 -26.56 7.67 11.44
C VAL A 76 -25.23 6.96 11.76
N LEU A 77 -25.27 5.90 12.56
CA LEU A 77 -24.10 5.14 12.96
C LEU A 77 -23.70 4.07 11.95
N PHE A 78 -24.50 3.81 10.90
CA PHE A 78 -24.27 2.71 9.98
C PHE A 78 -22.91 2.81 9.30
N VAL A 79 -22.55 4.00 8.83
CA VAL A 79 -21.26 4.24 8.18
C VAL A 79 -20.12 4.08 9.19
N PRO A 80 -20.06 4.80 10.33
CA PRO A 80 -19.02 4.58 11.35
C PRO A 80 -18.91 3.14 11.84
N LEU A 81 -20.04 2.45 12.06
CA LEU A 81 -20.09 1.06 12.47
C LEU A 81 -19.51 0.15 11.39
N GLY A 82 -19.90 0.36 10.13
CA GLY A 82 -19.35 -0.35 8.98
C GLY A 82 -17.84 -0.19 8.89
N LEU A 83 -17.32 1.04 9.01
CA LEU A 83 -15.89 1.32 9.01
C LEU A 83 -15.18 0.67 10.21
N THR A 84 -15.81 0.62 11.38
CA THR A 84 -15.27 -0.01 12.59
C THR A 84 -15.21 -1.53 12.44
N CYS A 85 -16.30 -2.17 12.05
CA CYS A 85 -16.37 -3.61 11.75
C CYS A 85 -15.34 -3.98 10.68
N TYR A 86 -15.21 -3.15 9.65
CA TYR A 86 -14.23 -3.30 8.59
C TYR A 86 -12.78 -3.19 9.11
N GLY A 87 -12.49 -2.22 9.98
CA GLY A 87 -11.19 -2.10 10.64
C GLY A 87 -10.87 -3.29 11.54
N VAL A 88 -11.85 -3.80 12.29
CA VAL A 88 -11.72 -5.03 13.09
C VAL A 88 -11.40 -6.22 12.20
N PHE A 89 -12.15 -6.39 11.10
CA PHE A 89 -11.89 -7.44 10.12
C PHE A 89 -10.46 -7.38 9.56
N LEU A 90 -10.01 -6.21 9.09
CA LEU A 90 -8.65 -6.02 8.60
C LEU A 90 -7.58 -6.28 9.68
N GLY A 91 -7.83 -5.81 10.91
CA GLY A 91 -6.94 -6.02 12.04
C GLY A 91 -6.78 -7.50 12.39
N THR A 92 -7.89 -8.24 12.43
CA THR A 92 -7.87 -9.69 12.64
C THR A 92 -7.19 -10.40 11.49
N LEU A 93 -7.48 -10.04 10.23
CA LEU A 93 -6.83 -10.63 9.06
C LEU A 93 -5.31 -10.42 9.09
N LEU A 94 -4.85 -9.20 9.39
CA LEU A 94 -3.42 -8.90 9.56
C LEU A 94 -2.81 -9.66 10.74
N GLY A 95 -3.55 -9.80 11.84
CA GLY A 95 -3.14 -10.59 13.00
C GLY A 95 -2.95 -12.07 12.66
N MET A 96 -3.88 -12.66 11.91
CA MET A 96 -3.78 -14.04 11.42
C MET A 96 -2.60 -14.23 10.47
N PHE A 97 -2.36 -13.28 9.57
CA PHE A 97 -1.17 -13.28 8.72
C PHE A 97 0.13 -13.22 9.53
N LYS A 98 0.22 -12.33 10.52
CA LYS A 98 1.40 -12.27 11.40
C LYS A 98 1.58 -13.53 12.23
N LEU A 99 0.49 -14.18 12.62
CA LEU A 99 0.52 -15.46 13.34
C LEU A 99 1.03 -16.60 12.43
N SER A 100 0.54 -16.69 11.20
CA SER A 100 0.97 -17.72 10.24
C SER A 100 2.46 -17.60 9.92
N ARG A 101 3.00 -16.37 9.87
CA ARG A 101 4.45 -16.09 9.73
C ARG A 101 5.34 -16.70 10.81
N ARG A 102 4.82 -17.07 11.98
CA ARG A 102 5.63 -17.72 13.03
C ARG A 102 5.95 -19.18 12.72
N GLY A 103 5.11 -19.85 11.92
CA GLY A 103 5.28 -21.26 11.55
C GLY A 103 5.73 -21.47 10.10
N ILE A 104 5.71 -20.42 9.28
CA ILE A 104 6.04 -20.49 7.86
C ILE A 104 7.51 -20.04 7.65
N PRO A 105 8.35 -20.84 6.96
CA PRO A 105 9.72 -20.45 6.68
C PRO A 105 9.76 -19.25 5.71
N PHE A 106 10.74 -18.36 5.93
CA PHE A 106 11.05 -17.31 4.97
C PHE A 106 11.76 -17.93 3.77
N LEU A 107 11.29 -17.62 2.56
CA LEU A 107 11.97 -18.03 1.35
C LEU A 107 13.24 -17.18 1.20
N GLU A 108 14.39 -17.79 0.99
CA GLU A 108 15.62 -17.06 0.72
C GLU A 108 15.60 -16.42 -0.69
N ASP A 109 16.63 -15.63 -1.00
CA ASP A 109 16.79 -15.07 -2.33
C ASP A 109 17.29 -16.18 -3.28
N GLY A 110 16.63 -16.36 -4.44
CA GLY A 110 17.00 -17.40 -5.38
C GLY A 110 15.88 -17.82 -6.34
N TYR A 111 16.11 -18.95 -7.00
CA TYR A 111 15.19 -19.55 -7.96
C TYR A 111 14.40 -20.69 -7.33
N TYR A 112 13.09 -20.67 -7.56
CA TYR A 112 12.15 -21.71 -7.14
C TYR A 112 11.40 -22.26 -8.35
N GLU A 113 11.28 -23.58 -8.45
CA GLU A 113 10.51 -24.20 -9.54
C GLU A 113 9.01 -23.92 -9.34
N ALA A 114 8.30 -23.62 -10.42
CA ALA A 114 6.85 -23.48 -10.40
C ALA A 114 6.19 -24.81 -9.98
N GLU A 115 5.03 -24.71 -9.31
CA GLU A 115 4.32 -25.86 -8.72
C GLU A 115 5.10 -26.60 -7.62
N SER A 116 6.18 -26.01 -7.09
CA SER A 116 6.87 -26.51 -5.90
C SER A 116 6.23 -26.00 -4.60
N GLU A 117 6.57 -26.62 -3.47
CA GLU A 117 6.13 -26.17 -2.14
C GLU A 117 6.58 -24.74 -1.84
N SER A 118 7.80 -24.37 -2.23
CA SER A 118 8.31 -23.00 -2.07
C SER A 118 7.53 -21.99 -2.91
N TRP A 119 7.14 -22.37 -4.13
CA TRP A 119 6.31 -21.51 -4.98
C TRP A 119 4.92 -21.28 -4.38
N LEU A 120 4.29 -22.32 -3.84
CA LEU A 120 2.98 -22.19 -3.17
C LEU A 120 3.04 -21.35 -1.92
N LEU A 121 4.16 -21.45 -1.20
CA LEU A 121 4.40 -20.64 -0.03
C LEU A 121 4.50 -19.15 -0.40
N TYR A 122 5.20 -18.85 -1.49
CA TYR A 122 5.23 -17.52 -2.08
C TYR A 122 3.82 -17.02 -2.45
N GLU A 123 3.03 -17.82 -3.17
CA GLU A 123 1.67 -17.46 -3.57
C GLU A 123 0.77 -17.19 -2.35
N PHE A 124 0.91 -17.98 -1.29
CA PHE A 124 0.22 -17.75 -0.02
C PHE A 124 0.56 -16.35 0.54
N PHE A 125 1.82 -15.93 0.53
CA PHE A 125 2.20 -14.58 0.97
C PHE A 125 1.62 -13.50 0.07
N GLU A 126 1.70 -13.69 -1.25
CA GLU A 126 1.23 -12.72 -2.23
C GLU A 126 -0.28 -12.49 -2.11
N VAL A 127 -1.08 -13.55 -1.97
CA VAL A 127 -2.54 -13.45 -1.86
C VAL A 127 -2.96 -12.61 -0.66
N TYR A 128 -2.37 -12.80 0.52
CA TYR A 128 -2.71 -11.98 1.70
C TYR A 128 -2.40 -10.50 1.48
N TYR A 129 -1.27 -10.22 0.86
CA TYR A 129 -0.82 -8.85 0.62
C TYR A 129 -1.66 -8.16 -0.46
N VAL A 130 -2.03 -8.88 -1.54
CA VAL A 130 -2.86 -8.37 -2.65
C VAL A 130 -4.32 -8.21 -2.24
N LEU A 131 -4.88 -9.09 -1.41
CA LEU A 131 -6.26 -8.98 -0.94
C LEU A 131 -6.48 -7.75 -0.04
N PHE A 132 -5.47 -7.36 0.74
CA PHE A 132 -5.59 -6.26 1.69
C PHE A 132 -6.06 -4.91 1.06
N PRO A 133 -5.49 -4.41 -0.06
CA PRO A 133 -5.97 -3.20 -0.72
C PRO A 133 -7.33 -3.35 -1.41
N TYR A 134 -7.74 -4.55 -1.85
CA TYR A 134 -9.10 -4.74 -2.41
C TYR A 134 -10.18 -4.52 -1.37
N PHE A 135 -9.92 -4.94 -0.14
CA PHE A 135 -10.79 -4.61 0.97
C PHE A 135 -10.62 -3.12 1.35
N ALA A 136 -9.37 -2.61 1.40
CA ALA A 136 -9.04 -1.32 2.02
C ALA A 136 -9.07 -0.11 1.08
N GLY A 137 -9.48 -0.26 -0.18
CA GLY A 137 -9.32 0.74 -1.24
C GLY A 137 -10.01 2.09 -0.96
N PHE A 138 -11.11 2.11 -0.20
CA PHE A 138 -11.74 3.37 0.23
C PHE A 138 -10.84 4.15 1.20
N PHE A 139 -10.07 3.44 2.03
CA PHE A 139 -9.17 4.05 3.01
C PHE A 139 -7.77 4.32 2.47
N SER A 140 -7.35 3.69 1.37
CA SER A 140 -6.01 3.92 0.80
C SER A 140 -5.81 5.35 0.30
N VAL A 141 -6.89 6.11 0.09
CA VAL A 141 -6.84 7.55 -0.20
C VAL A 141 -6.43 8.37 1.05
N PHE A 142 -6.78 7.90 2.25
CA PHE A 142 -6.53 8.59 3.52
C PHE A 142 -5.33 8.03 4.30
N LEU A 143 -5.06 6.74 4.11
CA LEU A 143 -3.96 6.02 4.73
C LEU A 143 -2.94 5.77 3.64
N ASP A 144 -2.02 6.74 3.48
CA ASP A 144 -0.82 6.60 2.66
C ASP A 144 -0.24 5.19 2.82
N THR A 145 0.11 4.56 1.72
CA THR A 145 0.25 3.10 1.58
C THR A 145 1.41 2.51 2.39
N LYS A 146 2.28 3.36 2.96
CA LYS A 146 3.49 3.01 3.72
C LYS A 146 3.26 2.10 4.95
N PRO A 147 2.35 2.38 5.92
CA PRO A 147 2.19 1.54 7.10
C PRO A 147 1.75 0.11 6.75
N ARG A 148 0.95 -0.05 5.69
CA ARG A 148 0.57 -1.36 5.17
C ARG A 148 1.82 -2.11 4.68
N HIS A 149 2.61 -1.52 3.81
CA HIS A 149 3.84 -2.16 3.31
C HIS A 149 4.77 -2.57 4.45
N GLN A 150 4.95 -1.70 5.45
CA GLN A 150 5.75 -1.99 6.63
C GLN A 150 5.17 -3.12 7.49
N ALA A 151 3.84 -3.18 7.65
CA ALA A 151 3.18 -4.26 8.39
C ALA A 151 3.39 -5.64 7.77
N PHE A 152 3.61 -5.70 6.45
CA PHE A 152 3.93 -6.92 5.72
C PHE A 152 5.44 -7.19 5.59
N GLY A 153 6.31 -6.25 5.97
CA GLY A 153 7.75 -6.48 6.13
C GLY A 153 8.66 -5.51 5.40
N ALA A 154 8.12 -4.53 4.67
CA ALA A 154 8.94 -3.53 3.97
C ALA A 154 9.67 -2.64 4.97
N LYS A 155 10.92 -2.31 4.66
CA LYS A 155 11.68 -1.30 5.38
C LYS A 155 11.65 -0.03 4.54
N ILE A 156 10.92 0.98 5.01
CA ILE A 156 10.69 2.22 4.27
C ILE A 156 11.11 3.41 5.15
N GLY A 157 12.06 4.20 4.65
CA GLY A 157 12.59 5.39 5.28
C GLY A 157 11.59 6.54 5.46
N LYS A 158 12.01 7.59 6.16
CA LYS A 158 11.22 8.81 6.45
C LYS A 158 10.97 9.59 5.16
N ASN A 159 9.85 10.32 5.13
CA ASN A 159 9.43 11.16 4.00
C ASN A 159 9.36 10.45 2.63
N THR A 160 9.36 9.13 2.62
CA THR A 160 9.20 8.31 1.41
C THR A 160 7.72 8.07 1.14
N ILE A 161 7.29 8.39 -0.08
CA ILE A 161 5.91 8.29 -0.53
C ILE A 161 5.85 7.27 -1.67
N ILE A 162 5.16 6.17 -1.42
CA ILE A 162 4.83 5.19 -2.47
C ILE A 162 3.57 5.66 -3.22
N GLY A 163 2.61 6.26 -2.52
CA GLY A 163 1.40 6.84 -3.12
C GLY A 163 0.66 5.85 -4.03
N ASN A 164 0.56 6.20 -5.31
CA ASN A 164 -0.08 5.40 -6.36
C ASN A 164 0.86 4.39 -7.05
N GLY A 165 2.08 4.23 -6.54
CA GLY A 165 2.98 3.15 -6.94
C GLY A 165 2.51 1.79 -6.44
N ARG A 166 2.95 0.73 -7.10
CA ARG A 166 2.65 -0.67 -6.79
C ARG A 166 3.90 -1.38 -6.30
N LEU A 167 3.93 -1.63 -5.00
CA LEU A 167 4.98 -2.43 -4.37
C LEU A 167 4.49 -3.88 -4.27
N PHE A 168 5.32 -4.83 -4.69
CA PHE A 168 5.13 -6.27 -4.50
C PHE A 168 6.24 -6.82 -3.59
N ASN A 169 5.96 -7.89 -2.85
CA ASN A 169 6.91 -8.52 -1.92
C ASN A 169 7.49 -7.52 -0.90
N PRO A 170 6.65 -6.91 -0.05
CA PRO A 170 7.10 -5.99 1.00
C PRO A 170 8.21 -6.59 1.88
N GLU A 171 8.13 -7.87 2.21
CA GLU A 171 9.16 -8.60 2.96
C GLU A 171 10.55 -8.62 2.31
N ARG A 172 10.65 -8.24 1.03
CA ARG A 172 11.87 -8.13 0.21
C ARG A 172 12.16 -6.71 -0.26
N THR A 173 11.56 -5.71 0.37
CA THR A 173 11.70 -4.32 -0.06
C THR A 173 12.38 -3.47 0.99
N ILE A 174 13.46 -2.79 0.60
CA ILE A 174 14.19 -1.83 1.43
C ILE A 174 14.31 -0.52 0.66
N ILE A 175 13.77 0.56 1.20
CA ILE A 175 13.74 1.89 0.59
C ILE A 175 14.24 2.90 1.62
N GLY A 176 15.19 3.74 1.23
CA GLY A 176 15.72 4.84 2.03
C GLY A 176 14.73 5.98 2.27
N ASP A 177 15.27 7.10 2.71
CA ASP A 177 14.54 8.33 3.04
C ASP A 177 14.29 9.18 1.79
N ASN A 178 13.21 9.97 1.79
CA ASN A 178 12.84 10.93 0.75
C ASN A 178 12.68 10.34 -0.67
N CYS A 179 12.16 9.13 -0.78
CA CYS A 179 11.92 8.48 -2.08
C CYS A 179 10.49 8.70 -2.56
N PHE A 180 10.29 8.84 -3.88
CA PHE A 180 8.99 9.14 -4.47
C PHE A 180 8.68 8.19 -5.62
N PHE A 181 7.47 7.65 -5.64
CA PHE A 181 7.00 6.75 -6.70
C PHE A 181 5.92 7.44 -7.53
N GLY A 182 6.14 7.45 -8.84
CA GLY A 182 5.16 7.89 -9.80
C GLY A 182 3.98 6.93 -9.87
N TYR A 183 2.89 7.42 -10.47
CA TYR A 183 1.69 6.63 -10.69
C TYR A 183 2.01 5.32 -11.41
N ASP A 184 1.49 4.20 -10.91
CA ASP A 184 1.68 2.86 -11.47
C ASP A 184 3.15 2.41 -11.64
N ALA A 185 4.10 3.06 -10.97
CA ALA A 185 5.46 2.55 -10.84
C ALA A 185 5.43 1.20 -10.09
N ILE A 186 6.05 0.17 -10.66
CA ILE A 186 6.12 -1.17 -10.10
C ILE A 186 7.49 -1.40 -9.46
N LEU A 187 7.49 -1.84 -8.22
CA LEU A 187 8.65 -2.38 -7.52
C LEU A 187 8.36 -3.83 -7.17
N SER A 188 9.12 -4.77 -7.75
CA SER A 188 8.86 -6.20 -7.55
C SER A 188 10.06 -6.95 -6.98
N GLY A 189 9.83 -7.67 -5.88
CA GLY A 189 10.79 -8.64 -5.34
C GLY A 189 10.72 -10.01 -6.02
N HIS A 190 9.84 -10.19 -7.02
CA HIS A 190 9.74 -11.40 -7.82
C HIS A 190 9.65 -11.18 -9.33
N VAL A 191 10.03 -12.19 -10.12
CA VAL A 191 9.75 -12.28 -11.56
C VAL A 191 9.67 -13.75 -11.96
N TYR A 192 8.82 -14.06 -12.93
CA TYR A 192 8.75 -15.39 -13.53
C TYR A 192 9.69 -15.49 -14.74
N GLU A 193 10.57 -16.49 -14.72
CA GLU A 193 11.50 -16.80 -15.81
C GLU A 193 11.30 -18.26 -16.24
N GLY A 194 10.62 -18.43 -17.38
CA GLY A 194 10.25 -19.77 -17.87
C GLY A 194 9.32 -20.48 -16.88
N ARG A 195 9.80 -21.56 -16.25
CA ARG A 195 9.06 -22.32 -15.23
C ARG A 195 9.55 -22.06 -13.81
N ARG A 196 10.28 -20.96 -13.58
CA ARG A 196 10.86 -20.64 -12.27
C ARG A 196 10.41 -19.28 -11.80
N LEU A 197 10.19 -19.18 -10.50
CA LEU A 197 10.03 -17.95 -9.76
C LEU A 197 11.41 -17.49 -9.28
N TYR A 198 11.85 -16.32 -9.70
CA TYR A 198 13.04 -15.67 -9.15
C TYR A 198 12.60 -14.70 -8.05
N LEU A 199 13.13 -14.85 -6.85
CA LEU A 199 12.88 -13.98 -5.70
C LEU A 199 14.18 -13.33 -5.27
N LYS A 200 14.19 -12.00 -5.12
CA LYS A 200 15.35 -11.31 -4.55
C LYS A 200 14.99 -9.95 -3.98
N THR A 201 15.68 -9.59 -2.90
CA THR A 201 15.53 -8.30 -2.22
C THR A 201 15.85 -7.14 -3.14
N VAL A 202 14.98 -6.13 -3.19
CA VAL A 202 15.21 -4.85 -3.90
C VAL A 202 15.59 -3.77 -2.90
N ARG A 203 16.61 -2.98 -3.24
CA ARG A 203 17.19 -1.95 -2.37
C ARG A 203 17.22 -0.60 -3.10
N LEU A 204 16.65 0.41 -2.47
CA LEU A 204 16.74 1.80 -2.89
C LEU A 204 17.43 2.60 -1.79
N GLY A 205 18.41 3.42 -2.17
CA GLY A 205 19.01 4.44 -1.33
C GLY A 205 18.04 5.57 -1.01
N ASN A 206 18.60 6.71 -0.62
CA ASN A 206 17.89 7.93 -0.29
C ASN A 206 17.67 8.81 -1.53
N ASN A 207 16.66 9.68 -1.48
CA ASN A 207 16.36 10.66 -2.52
C ASN A 207 16.11 10.03 -3.91
N VAL A 208 15.58 8.80 -3.96
CA VAL A 208 15.31 8.08 -5.20
C VAL A 208 13.92 8.43 -5.73
N THR A 209 13.84 8.83 -6.99
CA THR A 209 12.55 9.01 -7.69
C THR A 209 12.34 7.88 -8.68
N VAL A 210 11.24 7.14 -8.54
CA VAL A 210 10.82 6.11 -9.49
C VAL A 210 9.72 6.69 -10.37
N GLY A 211 10.00 6.93 -11.65
CA GLY A 211 9.07 7.56 -12.58
C GLY A 211 7.78 6.76 -12.80
N ALA A 212 6.73 7.44 -13.26
CA ALA A 212 5.43 6.80 -13.54
C ALA A 212 5.57 5.63 -14.52
N ASN A 213 4.84 4.53 -14.27
CA ASN A 213 4.90 3.28 -15.02
C ASN A 213 6.29 2.65 -15.15
N ALA A 214 7.30 3.09 -14.39
CA ALA A 214 8.59 2.43 -14.38
C ALA A 214 8.47 1.05 -13.69
N VAL A 215 9.26 0.08 -14.12
CA VAL A 215 9.27 -1.27 -13.55
C VAL A 215 10.66 -1.57 -13.02
N VAL A 216 10.78 -1.76 -11.71
CA VAL A 216 12.01 -2.16 -11.04
C VAL A 216 11.92 -3.65 -10.69
N LEU A 217 12.77 -4.46 -11.33
CA LEU A 217 12.78 -5.92 -11.19
C LEU A 217 13.55 -6.40 -9.95
N PRO A 218 13.47 -7.70 -9.61
CA PRO A 218 14.05 -8.23 -8.38
C PRO A 218 15.57 -8.11 -8.33
N GLY A 219 16.10 -7.94 -7.12
CA GLY A 219 17.54 -7.91 -6.90
C GLY A 219 18.24 -6.61 -7.30
N VAL A 220 17.49 -5.61 -7.76
CA VAL A 220 18.03 -4.30 -8.10
C VAL A 220 18.54 -3.58 -6.84
N ASP A 221 19.70 -2.95 -6.96
CA ASP A 221 20.30 -2.06 -5.96
C ASP A 221 20.46 -0.66 -6.56
N ILE A 222 19.74 0.33 -6.04
CA ILE A 222 19.73 1.71 -6.52
C ILE A 222 20.43 2.59 -5.49
N GLY A 223 21.50 3.27 -5.90
CA GLY A 223 22.21 4.23 -5.07
C GLY A 223 21.39 5.49 -4.73
N ASP A 224 21.97 6.34 -3.90
CA ASP A 224 21.36 7.62 -3.50
C ASP A 224 21.22 8.60 -4.70
N ASP A 225 20.23 9.50 -4.62
CA ASP A 225 20.03 10.60 -5.58
C ASP A 225 19.80 10.14 -7.03
N VAL A 226 19.15 8.99 -7.21
CA VAL A 226 18.83 8.41 -8.52
C VAL A 226 17.42 8.76 -8.99
N ILE A 227 17.28 9.04 -10.29
CA ILE A 227 15.97 9.17 -10.96
C ILE A 227 15.81 8.02 -11.94
N ILE A 228 14.83 7.15 -11.73
CA ILE A 228 14.39 6.16 -12.71
C ILE A 228 13.35 6.83 -13.60
N GLY A 229 13.60 6.90 -14.91
CA GLY A 229 12.70 7.54 -15.86
C GLY A 229 11.34 6.85 -15.97
N ALA A 230 10.31 7.61 -16.33
CA ALA A 230 8.97 7.07 -16.58
C ALA A 230 8.96 6.06 -17.74
N ASN A 231 8.10 5.04 -17.67
CA ASN A 231 8.00 3.93 -18.63
C ASN A 231 9.33 3.18 -18.88
N THR A 232 10.27 3.19 -17.93
CA THR A 232 11.53 2.44 -18.05
C THR A 232 11.48 1.14 -17.28
N VAL A 233 12.29 0.16 -17.69
CA VAL A 233 12.51 -1.07 -16.93
C VAL A 233 13.93 -1.05 -16.40
N VAL A 234 14.09 -1.31 -15.10
CA VAL A 234 15.38 -1.60 -14.48
C VAL A 234 15.53 -3.12 -14.45
N PRO A 235 16.51 -3.69 -15.17
CA PRO A 235 16.66 -5.13 -15.27
C PRO A 235 16.99 -5.76 -13.92
N LYS A 236 16.58 -7.02 -13.72
CA LYS A 236 16.87 -7.76 -12.48
C LYS A 236 18.38 -7.73 -12.19
N ASP A 237 18.73 -7.74 -10.90
CA ASP A 237 20.12 -7.73 -10.42
C ASP A 237 20.97 -6.54 -10.86
N ALA A 238 20.37 -5.49 -11.43
CA ALA A 238 21.11 -4.29 -11.81
C ALA A 238 21.56 -3.50 -10.59
N THR A 239 22.77 -2.95 -10.66
CA THR A 239 23.25 -1.94 -9.72
C THR A 239 23.26 -0.59 -10.41
N ILE A 240 22.49 0.37 -9.89
CA ILE A 240 22.38 1.71 -10.44
C ILE A 240 23.24 2.64 -9.58
N PRO A 241 24.28 3.26 -10.16
CA PRO A 241 25.17 4.12 -9.40
C PRO A 241 24.43 5.38 -8.90
N PRO A 242 24.83 5.92 -7.74
CA PRO A 242 24.24 7.13 -7.19
C PRO A 242 24.43 8.33 -8.13
N ASN A 243 23.62 9.38 -7.94
CA ASN A 243 23.66 10.62 -8.73
C ASN A 243 23.47 10.40 -10.24
N THR A 244 22.61 9.46 -10.63
CA THR A 244 22.32 9.18 -12.04
C THR A 244 20.83 9.21 -12.37
N ILE A 245 20.54 9.32 -13.65
CA ILE A 245 19.23 9.16 -14.24
C ILE A 245 19.24 7.87 -15.05
N TRP A 246 18.41 6.90 -14.69
CA TRP A 246 18.22 5.67 -15.47
C TRP A 246 17.15 5.87 -16.52
N VAL A 247 17.55 5.88 -17.78
CA VAL A 247 16.63 5.96 -18.94
C VAL A 247 17.17 5.10 -20.08
N HIS A 248 16.27 4.46 -20.84
CA HIS A 248 16.63 3.65 -22.01
C HIS A 248 17.73 2.59 -21.73
N GLY A 249 17.72 2.00 -20.53
CA GLY A 249 18.69 0.96 -20.14
C GLY A 249 20.10 1.48 -19.80
N LYS A 250 20.27 2.79 -19.61
CA LYS A 250 21.56 3.41 -19.29
C LYS A 250 21.43 4.33 -18.09
N ALA A 251 22.48 4.36 -17.26
CA ALA A 251 22.64 5.35 -16.22
C ALA A 251 23.35 6.58 -16.81
N ILE A 252 22.70 7.73 -16.78
CA ILE A 252 23.24 9.01 -17.24
C ILE A 252 23.60 9.84 -16.01
N PRO A 253 24.83 10.34 -15.85
CA PRO A 253 25.18 11.22 -14.74
C PRO A 253 24.25 12.44 -14.67
N ARG A 254 23.79 12.76 -13.46
CA ARG A 254 22.93 13.92 -13.25
C ARG A 254 23.77 15.20 -13.35
N LYS A 255 23.27 16.20 -14.07
CA LYS A 255 23.88 17.54 -14.01
C LYS A 255 23.63 18.14 -12.62
N PRO A 256 24.59 18.91 -12.07
CA PRO A 256 24.35 19.65 -10.83
C PRO A 256 23.09 20.52 -10.98
N LYS A 257 22.31 20.68 -9.90
CA LYS A 257 21.12 21.54 -9.92
C LYS A 257 21.56 22.98 -10.20
N SER A 258 20.92 23.66 -11.16
CA SER A 258 21.19 25.07 -11.45
C SER A 258 20.43 25.99 -10.50
N THR A 259 21.03 27.11 -10.11
CA THR A 259 20.53 28.02 -9.05
C THR A 259 19.21 28.76 -9.34
N ILE A 260 18.70 28.72 -10.58
CA ILE A 260 17.57 29.55 -11.03
C ILE A 260 16.18 29.01 -10.61
N GLU A 261 16.06 27.74 -10.19
CA GLU A 261 14.75 27.14 -9.82
C GLU A 261 14.18 27.64 -8.47
N ALA A 262 14.88 28.55 -7.77
CA ALA A 262 14.60 28.90 -6.37
C ALA A 262 13.72 30.16 -6.14
N LEU A 263 13.37 30.94 -7.16
CA LEU A 263 13.03 32.36 -6.94
C LEU A 263 11.57 32.82 -7.03
N HIS A 264 10.57 31.94 -7.10
CA HIS A 264 9.16 32.35 -6.90
C HIS A 264 8.33 31.30 -6.17
N GLN A 265 7.96 31.56 -4.91
CA GLN A 265 6.93 30.80 -4.19
C GLN A 265 5.61 31.59 -4.13
N PRO A 266 4.57 31.19 -4.89
CA PRO A 266 3.22 31.64 -4.61
C PRO A 266 2.68 30.94 -3.35
N ILE A 267 1.99 31.68 -2.48
CA ILE A 267 1.29 31.11 -1.32
C ILE A 267 0.29 30.05 -1.83
N GLY A 268 0.50 28.79 -1.48
CA GLY A 268 -0.32 27.65 -1.92
C GLY A 268 0.13 26.93 -3.21
N GLY A 269 1.26 27.31 -3.81
CA GLY A 269 1.90 26.57 -4.91
C GLY A 269 3.06 25.68 -4.47
N PRO A 270 3.67 24.90 -5.38
CA PRO A 270 4.78 24.01 -5.04
C PRO A 270 6.01 24.81 -4.58
N THR A 271 6.63 24.34 -3.49
CA THR A 271 7.86 24.90 -2.91
C THR A 271 9.01 24.83 -3.91
N ALA A 272 9.65 25.97 -4.18
CA ALA A 272 10.85 26.06 -4.99
C ALA A 272 12.01 25.28 -4.32
N LEU A 273 12.77 24.51 -5.11
CA LEU A 273 13.90 23.71 -4.64
C LEU A 273 15.09 24.63 -4.31
N GLU A 274 15.67 24.49 -3.11
CA GLU A 274 16.81 25.32 -2.71
C GLU A 274 18.06 25.03 -3.56
N PRO A 275 18.81 26.08 -3.96
CA PRO A 275 19.93 25.96 -4.87
C PRO A 275 21.28 26.13 -4.15
N ASP A 276 21.79 25.08 -3.52
CA ASP A 276 23.21 25.07 -3.17
C ASP A 276 24.02 24.52 -4.35
N ASP A 277 24.88 25.39 -4.89
CA ASP A 277 26.04 25.13 -5.76
C ASP A 277 25.93 25.32 -7.30
N ALA A 278 25.38 26.43 -7.81
CA ALA A 278 25.74 26.92 -9.16
C ALA A 278 26.45 28.28 -9.11
N ALA A 279 27.79 28.23 -9.23
CA ALA A 279 28.57 29.31 -9.82
C ALA A 279 29.02 28.88 -11.23
N ASP A 280 28.99 29.84 -12.14
CA ASP A 280 29.42 29.85 -13.54
C ASP A 280 28.52 29.18 -14.60
N THR A 281 27.60 30.00 -15.13
CA THR A 281 27.08 29.86 -16.50
C THR A 281 27.85 30.82 -17.41
N PRO A 282 28.46 30.39 -18.53
CA PRO A 282 28.86 31.31 -19.59
C PRO A 282 27.67 31.67 -20.47
N ALA A 283 27.75 32.88 -21.01
CA ALA A 283 26.70 33.60 -21.72
C ALA A 283 26.13 32.90 -22.97
N GLU A 284 24.91 33.33 -23.26
CA GLU A 284 24.01 32.97 -24.36
C GLU A 284 24.64 32.91 -25.76
N GLY A 285 24.12 31.98 -26.58
CA GLY A 285 24.32 31.87 -28.02
C GLY A 285 24.46 30.39 -28.41
N GLU A 286 23.66 29.76 -29.27
CA GLU A 286 22.64 30.17 -30.22
C GLU A 286 21.54 29.10 -30.19
N ARG A 287 20.30 29.50 -30.52
CA ARG A 287 19.22 28.55 -30.77
C ARG A 287 19.42 27.92 -32.15
N LEU A 288 19.57 26.60 -32.21
CA LEU A 288 18.95 25.69 -33.18
C LEU A 288 18.60 24.37 -32.49
#